data_AF-A0A5J5UFM1-F1
#
_entry.id   AF-A0A5J5UFM1-F1
#
_cell.length_a   1.000
_cell.length_b   1.000
_cell.length_c   1.000
_cell.angle_alpha   90.00
_cell.angle_beta   90.00
_cell.angle_gamma   90.00
#
_symmetry.space_group_name_H-M   'P 1'
#
loop_
_entity.id
_entity.type
_entity.pdbx_description
1 polymer ?
#
loop_
_entity_poly.entity_id
_entity_poly.type
_entity_poly.pdbx_seq_one_letter_code
_entity_poly.pdbx_strand_id
1 'polypeptide(L)' 'MHITLQKRDKGQTWSSPILGQGQLDPYSTDLGQKRLMLHRFQEENPGFDFSQAHF' A
#
# COMPACT_ATOMS: atom_id res chain seq x y z
N MET A 1 18.87 6.33 -11.91
CA MET A 1 18.21 7.42 -11.16
C MET A 1 17.05 6.82 -10.37
N HIS A 2 17.01 7.01 -9.05
CA HIS A 2 15.92 6.53 -8.19
C HIS A 2 15.21 7.74 -7.59
N ILE A 3 13.88 7.78 -7.68
CA ILE A 3 13.06 8.88 -7.15
C ILE A 3 12.10 8.29 -6.12
N THR A 4 12.05 8.87 -4.93
CA THR A 4 11.12 8.51 -3.86
C THR A 4 10.11 9.63 -3.69
N LEU A 5 8.83 9.30 -3.73
CA LEU A 5 7.73 10.24 -3.52
C LEU A 5 7.02 9.91 -2.21
N GLN A 6 6.67 10.93 -1.44
CA GLN A 6 5.85 10.77 -0.23
C GLN A 6 4.43 11.27 -0.50
N LYS A 7 3.45 10.50 -0.06
CA LYS A 7 2.05 10.92 -0.15
C LYS A 7 1.76 11.99 0.88
N ARG A 8 0.92 12.95 0.52
CA ARG A 8 0.38 13.92 1.46
C ARG A 8 -0.47 13.23 2.53
N ASP A 9 -1.38 12.36 2.08
CA ASP A 9 -2.31 11.64 2.93
C ASP A 9 -1.87 10.18 3.10
N LYS A 10 -1.83 9.73 4.35
CA LYS A 10 -1.59 8.31 4.69
C LYS A 10 -2.84 7.47 4.37
N GLY A 11 -2.66 6.17 4.23
CA GLY A 11 -3.80 5.26 4.09
C GLY A 11 -4.45 5.22 2.71
N GLN A 12 -3.82 5.81 1.69
CA GLN A 12 -4.26 5.70 0.29
C GLN A 12 -3.26 4.92 -0.57
N THR A 13 -3.73 4.07 -1.48
CA THR A 13 -2.93 3.53 -2.60
C THR A 13 -2.92 4.53 -3.78
N TRP A 14 -1.95 4.41 -4.68
CA TRP A 14 -1.95 5.17 -5.94
C TRP A 14 -2.08 4.15 -7.05
N SER A 15 -3.11 4.29 -7.90
CA SER A 15 -3.26 3.43 -9.08
C SER A 15 -2.25 3.76 -10.18
N SER A 16 -1.57 4.91 -10.07
CA SER A 16 -0.42 5.28 -10.90
C SER A 16 0.39 6.42 -10.25
N PRO A 17 1.70 6.53 -10.52
CA PRO A 17 2.50 7.71 -10.18
C PRO A 17 2.02 9.01 -10.86
N ILE A 18 1.41 8.92 -12.05
CA ILE A 18 0.96 10.07 -12.86
C ILE A 18 -0.47 9.81 -13.34
N LEU A 19 -1.38 10.76 -13.11
CA LEU A 19 -2.78 10.62 -13.52
C LEU A 19 -2.90 10.36 -15.02
N GLY A 20 -3.67 9.33 -15.40
CA GLY A 20 -3.91 8.97 -16.79
C GLY A 20 -2.78 8.20 -17.49
N GLN A 21 -1.65 7.97 -16.84
CA GLN A 21 -0.55 7.14 -17.38
C GLN A 21 -0.34 5.91 -16.50
N GLY A 22 0.11 4.78 -17.05
CA GLY A 22 0.59 3.64 -16.25
C GLY A 22 -0.37 3.16 -15.16
N GLN A 23 -1.67 3.11 -15.43
CA GLN A 23 -2.65 2.58 -14.48
C GLN A 23 -2.32 1.11 -14.19
N LEU A 24 -2.28 0.78 -12.89
CA LEU A 24 -2.20 -0.59 -12.43
C LEU A 24 -3.43 -1.37 -12.88
N ASP A 25 -3.23 -2.64 -13.21
CA ASP A 25 -4.34 -3.56 -13.40
C ASP A 25 -5.11 -3.78 -12.09
N PRO A 26 -6.36 -4.29 -12.14
CA PRO A 26 -7.18 -4.47 -10.95
C PRO A 26 -6.53 -5.38 -9.89
N TYR A 27 -5.79 -6.41 -10.29
CA TYR A 27 -5.14 -7.33 -9.37
C TYR A 27 -3.97 -6.65 -8.64
N SER A 28 -3.13 -5.91 -9.37
CA SER A 28 -2.06 -5.11 -8.77
C SER A 28 -2.60 -4.05 -7.80
N THR A 29 -3.76 -3.47 -8.12
CA THR A 29 -4.44 -2.50 -7.24
C THR A 29 -4.92 -3.15 -5.94
N ASP A 30 -5.56 -4.32 -6.02
CA ASP A 30 -6.01 -5.10 -4.87
C ASP A 30 -4.83 -5.48 -3.95
N LEU A 31 -3.73 -5.97 -4.54
CA LEU A 31 -2.52 -6.31 -3.78
C LEU A 31 -1.95 -5.09 -3.02
N GLY A 32 -1.96 -3.92 -3.66
CA GLY A 32 -1.56 -2.67 -3.01
C GLY A 32 -2.47 -2.30 -1.83
N GLN A 33 -3.78 -2.50 -1.96
CA GLN A 33 -4.75 -2.21 -0.90
C GLN A 33 -4.58 -3.16 0.29
N LYS A 34 -4.40 -4.46 0.05
CA LYS A 34 -4.14 -5.46 1.09
C LYS A 34 -2.87 -5.15 1.89
N ARG A 35 -1.79 -4.79 1.20
CA ARG A 35 -0.52 -4.39 1.84
C ARG A 35 -0.71 -3.16 2.73
N LEU A 36 -1.46 -2.17 2.26
CA LEU A 36 -1.74 -0.97 3.03
C LEU A 36 -2.61 -1.26 4.26
N MET A 37 -3.61 -2.14 4.11
CA MET A 37 -4.44 -2.60 5.22
C MET A 37 -3.60 -3.29 6.30
N LEU A 38 -2.72 -4.22 5.90
CA LEU A 38 -1.81 -4.91 6.83
C LEU A 38 -0.91 -3.92 7.58
N HIS A 39 -0.31 -2.96 6.85
CA HIS A 39 0.54 -1.94 7.47
C HIS A 39 -0.21 -1.15 8.55
N ARG A 40 -1.43 -0.70 8.24
CA ARG A 40 -2.26 0.03 9.21
C ARG A 40 -2.59 -0.84 10.42
N PHE A 41 -2.95 -2.11 10.19
CA PHE A 41 -3.27 -3.02 11.28
C PHE A 41 -2.07 -3.27 12.20
N GLN A 42 -0.87 -3.37 11.64
CA GLN A 42 0.38 -3.47 12.40
C GLN A 42 0.67 -2.19 13.19
N GLU A 43 0.50 -1.00 12.59
CA GLU A 43 0.66 0.28 13.28
C GLU A 43 -0.33 0.44 14.44
N GLU A 44 -1.56 -0.04 14.27
CA GLU A 44 -2.61 0.04 15.29
C GLU A 44 -2.45 -1.00 16.42
N ASN A 45 -1.70 -2.10 16.19
CA ASN A 45 -1.51 -3.19 17.16
C ASN A 45 -0.02 -3.46 17.43
N PRO A 46 0.71 -2.52 18.06
CA PRO A 46 2.10 -2.71 18.40
C PRO A 46 2.27 -3.85 19.43
N GLY A 47 3.05 -4.88 19.09
CA GLY A 47 3.35 -6.01 19.96
C GLY A 47 2.68 -7.34 19.56
N PHE A 48 1.81 -7.33 18.54
CA PHE A 48 1.32 -8.56 17.93
C PHE A 48 2.28 -9.02 16.80
N ASP A 49 2.57 -10.32 16.72
CA ASP A 49 3.40 -10.88 15.65
C ASP A 49 2.55 -11.26 14.43
N PHE A 50 2.84 -10.61 13.30
CA PHE A 50 2.15 -10.80 12.03
C PHE A 50 2.97 -11.60 11.01
N SER A 51 4.07 -12.22 11.42
CA SER A 51 4.94 -13.01 10.53
C SER A 51 4.22 -14.15 9.80
N GLN A 52 3.13 -14.67 10.37
CA GLN A 52 2.30 -15.75 9.82
C GLN A 52 0.98 -15.25 9.18
N ALA A 53 0.74 -13.94 9.16
CA ALA A 53 -0.51 -13.38 8.65
C ALA A 53 -0.53 -13.42 7.11
N HIS A 54 -1.58 -14.02 6.55
CA HIS A 54 -1.83 -14.07 5.11
C HIS A 54 -3.14 -13.32 4.79
N PHE A 55 -3.12 -12.46 3.76
CA PHE A 55 -4.24 -11.62 3.31
C PHE A 55 -4.51 -11.78 1.81
#